data_AF-A0A840H2G9-F1
#
_entry.id   AF-A0A840H2G9-F1
#
_cell.length_a   1.000
_cell.length_b   1.000
_cell.length_c   1.000
_cell.angle_alpha   90.00
_cell.angle_beta   90.00
_cell.angle_gamma   90.00
#
_symmetry.space_group_name_H-M   'P 1'
#
loop_
_entity.id
_entity.type
_entity.pdbx_description
1 polymer ?
#
loop_
_entity_poly.entity_id
_entity_poly.type
_entity_poly.pdbx_seq_one_letter_code
_entity_poly.pdbx_strand_id
1 'polypeptide(L)'
;MTDPGQIREAFSIWRNAIEQHGRRRGSIWWLPEGKMYFGIKGSDFKLGLDPTGENWTVELNEPGQGTENPLSGLARDSAGRPYLLRQGILHKNAQSPRIENDEFGDRTGLKPADVTRNGEPARRSWFIVTALDIPAAEIYQNTATFVDRCGLARDRDAAVMAKHDDERLTELFGKPEQGGQVTGHPTINLNQRRRIQGEVWQKLNALLVADGRCLDKPKHARGYEVDGEIETPTERLLLEIKTDTTAVDVYTGIGQLVV
;
A
#
# COMPACT_ATOMS: atom_id res chain seq x y z
N MET A 1 -17.61 -28.64 3.50
CA MET A 1 -16.80 -28.67 2.26
C MET A 1 -17.37 -27.63 1.31
N THR A 2 -16.57 -26.66 0.88
CA THR A 2 -16.98 -25.72 -0.16
C THR A 2 -16.83 -26.44 -1.51
N ASP A 3 -17.90 -26.45 -2.30
CA ASP A 3 -17.93 -27.00 -3.66
C ASP A 3 -16.94 -26.23 -4.56
N PRO A 4 -16.18 -26.88 -5.48
CA PRO A 4 -15.25 -26.20 -6.37
C PRO A 4 -15.90 -25.09 -7.22
N GLY A 5 -17.18 -25.26 -7.57
CA GLY A 5 -17.96 -24.22 -8.25
C GLY A 5 -18.12 -22.98 -7.38
N GLN A 6 -18.48 -23.16 -6.11
CA GLN A 6 -18.61 -22.07 -5.14
C GLN A 6 -17.28 -21.37 -4.83
N ILE A 7 -16.16 -22.10 -4.80
CA ILE A 7 -14.83 -21.51 -4.62
C ILE A 7 -14.51 -20.58 -5.78
N ARG A 8 -14.71 -21.07 -7.02
CA ARG A 8 -14.44 -20.30 -8.23
C ARG A 8 -15.36 -19.09 -8.34
N GLU A 9 -16.64 -19.24 -8.01
CA GLU A 9 -17.62 -18.15 -8.02
C GLU A 9 -17.26 -17.08 -7.00
N ALA A 10 -16.96 -17.45 -5.75
CA ALA A 10 -16.57 -16.46 -4.74
C ALA A 10 -15.26 -15.76 -5.09
N PHE A 11 -14.27 -16.49 -5.63
CA PHE A 11 -13.02 -15.89 -6.06
C PHE A 11 -13.18 -14.99 -7.31
N SER A 12 -14.13 -15.30 -8.19
CA SER A 12 -14.42 -14.46 -9.36
C SER A 12 -15.05 -13.12 -8.97
N ILE A 13 -15.81 -13.05 -7.88
CA ILE A 13 -16.32 -11.76 -7.33
C ILE A 13 -15.15 -10.82 -7.03
N TRP A 14 -14.14 -11.30 -6.30
CA TRP A 14 -12.94 -10.52 -6.01
C TRP A 14 -12.19 -10.13 -7.29
N ARG A 15 -11.96 -11.09 -8.19
CA ARG A 15 -11.28 -10.88 -9.48
C ARG A 15 -11.96 -9.78 -10.30
N ASN A 16 -13.28 -9.88 -10.46
CA ASN A 16 -14.05 -8.92 -11.24
C ASN A 16 -13.99 -7.53 -10.60
N ALA A 17 -14.00 -7.43 -9.27
CA ALA A 17 -13.88 -6.15 -8.58
C ALA A 17 -12.53 -5.47 -8.84
N ILE A 18 -11.41 -6.21 -8.77
CA ILE A 18 -10.09 -5.62 -9.04
C ILE A 18 -9.86 -5.32 -10.54
N GLU A 19 -10.41 -6.13 -11.44
CA GLU A 19 -10.29 -5.91 -12.89
C GLU A 19 -11.18 -4.77 -13.38
N GLN A 20 -12.39 -4.61 -12.83
CA GLN A 20 -13.33 -3.53 -13.18
C GLN A 20 -12.74 -2.14 -12.91
N HIS A 21 -11.97 -2.00 -11.83
CA HIS A 21 -11.33 -0.75 -11.44
C HIS A 21 -9.89 -0.63 -11.97
N GLY A 22 -9.33 -1.72 -12.50
CA GLY A 22 -7.98 -1.77 -13.02
C GLY A 22 -7.86 -1.14 -14.41
N ARG A 23 -6.77 -0.39 -14.62
CA ARG A 23 -6.35 0.12 -15.92
C ARG A 23 -5.17 -0.71 -16.42
N ARG A 24 -5.33 -1.31 -17.60
CA ARG A 24 -4.27 -2.16 -18.17
C ARG A 24 -3.21 -1.33 -18.90
N ARG A 25 -1.94 -1.61 -18.62
CA ARG A 25 -0.74 -1.10 -19.30
C ARG A 25 0.16 -2.27 -19.69
N GLY A 26 -0.04 -2.80 -20.90
CA GLY A 26 0.65 -4.01 -21.35
C GLY A 26 0.23 -5.25 -20.56
N SER A 27 1.18 -5.91 -19.90
CA SER A 27 0.96 -7.07 -19.04
C SER A 27 0.64 -6.73 -17.59
N ILE A 28 0.77 -5.46 -17.19
CA ILE A 28 0.54 -4.98 -15.83
C ILE A 28 -0.77 -4.22 -15.78
N TRP A 29 -1.52 -4.43 -14.71
CA TRP A 29 -2.69 -3.65 -14.36
C TRP A 29 -2.36 -2.66 -13.26
N TRP A 30 -2.96 -1.49 -13.32
CA TRP A 30 -2.82 -0.42 -12.36
C TRP A 30 -4.19 -0.07 -11.78
N LEU A 31 -4.31 -0.05 -10.46
CA LEU A 31 -5.47 0.45 -9.73
C LEU A 31 -5.15 1.85 -9.21
N PRO A 32 -5.61 2.92 -9.89
CA PRO A 32 -5.26 4.31 -9.54
C PRO A 32 -5.67 4.68 -8.13
N GLU A 33 -6.90 4.34 -7.76
CA GLU A 33 -7.51 4.74 -6.50
C GLU A 33 -6.94 3.94 -5.32
N GLY A 34 -6.55 2.69 -5.57
CA GLY A 34 -5.87 1.83 -4.58
C GLY A 34 -4.35 2.00 -4.57
N LYS A 35 -3.79 2.78 -5.50
CA LYS A 35 -2.35 2.97 -5.69
C LYS A 35 -1.56 1.64 -5.75
N MET A 36 -2.10 0.64 -6.45
CA MET A 36 -1.57 -0.73 -6.49
C MET A 36 -1.45 -1.24 -7.92
N TYR A 37 -0.41 -2.02 -8.18
CA TYR A 37 -0.22 -2.75 -9.44
C TYR A 37 -0.51 -4.23 -9.25
N PHE A 38 -1.00 -4.88 -10.31
CA PHE A 38 -1.10 -6.33 -10.32
C PHE A 38 -0.78 -6.95 -11.69
N GLY A 39 -0.16 -8.11 -11.64
CA GLY A 39 0.09 -8.99 -12.78
C GLY A 39 -0.71 -10.27 -12.64
N ILE A 40 -1.23 -10.77 -13.76
CA ILE A 40 -2.01 -12.02 -13.80
C ILE A 40 -1.17 -13.08 -14.50
N LYS A 41 -0.97 -14.23 -13.86
CA LYS A 41 -0.35 -15.41 -14.47
C LYS A 41 -1.21 -16.65 -14.21
N GLY A 42 -2.05 -17.01 -15.18
CA GLY A 42 -3.03 -18.08 -14.98
C GLY A 42 -4.07 -17.67 -13.92
N SER A 43 -4.20 -18.46 -12.85
CA SER A 43 -5.06 -18.17 -11.69
C SER A 43 -4.40 -17.28 -10.63
N ASP A 44 -3.12 -16.96 -10.80
CA ASP A 44 -2.31 -16.33 -9.77
C ASP A 44 -2.23 -14.83 -10.00
N PHE A 45 -2.58 -14.06 -8.97
CA PHE A 45 -2.50 -12.61 -8.98
C PHE A 45 -1.32 -12.19 -8.13
N LYS A 46 -0.34 -11.56 -8.77
CA LYS A 46 0.78 -10.93 -8.08
C LYS A 46 0.46 -9.46 -7.92
N LEU A 47 0.47 -8.98 -6.69
CA LEU A 47 0.10 -7.61 -6.35
C LEU A 47 1.27 -6.91 -5.69
N GLY A 48 1.41 -5.61 -5.96
CA GLY A 48 2.49 -4.83 -5.37
C GLY A 48 2.35 -3.34 -5.60
N LEU A 49 3.32 -2.62 -5.06
CA LEU A 49 3.39 -1.16 -5.13
C LEU A 49 4.37 -0.69 -6.22
N ASP A 50 5.11 -1.62 -6.84
CA ASP A 50 6.10 -1.35 -7.87
C ASP A 50 5.45 -1.29 -9.28
N PRO A 51 5.51 -0.14 -9.97
CA PRO A 51 4.96 0.02 -11.32
C PRO A 51 5.63 -0.84 -12.39
N THR A 52 6.85 -1.32 -12.14
CA THR A 52 7.62 -2.11 -13.11
C THR A 52 7.17 -3.57 -13.14
N GLY A 53 6.49 -4.04 -12.09
CA GLY A 53 6.15 -5.46 -11.93
C GLY A 53 7.35 -6.37 -11.65
N GLU A 54 8.52 -5.80 -11.34
CA GLU A 54 9.72 -6.56 -10.96
C GLU A 54 9.64 -7.00 -9.49
N ASN A 55 9.07 -6.16 -8.61
CA ASN A 55 8.95 -6.43 -7.18
C ASN A 55 7.51 -6.58 -6.72
N TRP A 56 7.01 -7.82 -6.76
CA TRP A 56 5.69 -8.13 -6.22
C TRP A 56 5.73 -8.25 -4.69
N THR A 57 4.75 -7.61 -4.05
CA THR A 57 4.63 -7.55 -2.59
C THR A 57 3.98 -8.82 -2.06
N VAL A 58 2.85 -9.21 -2.63
CA VAL A 58 2.05 -10.36 -2.18
C VAL A 58 1.38 -11.05 -3.37
N GLU A 59 0.98 -12.30 -3.16
CA GLU A 59 0.33 -13.13 -4.16
C GLU A 59 -1.01 -13.62 -3.61
N LEU A 60 -2.08 -13.49 -4.40
CA LEU A 60 -3.42 -14.00 -4.12
C LEU A 60 -3.84 -14.96 -5.24
N ASN A 61 -4.07 -16.22 -4.89
CA ASN A 61 -4.37 -17.29 -5.85
C ASN A 61 -5.79 -17.83 -5.65
N GLU A 62 -6.36 -18.45 -6.68
CA GLU A 62 -7.62 -19.19 -6.52
C GLU A 62 -7.41 -20.35 -5.53
N PRO A 63 -8.18 -20.45 -4.43
CA PRO A 63 -8.00 -21.52 -3.45
C PRO A 63 -8.27 -22.91 -4.04
N GLY A 64 -7.53 -23.91 -3.57
CA GLY A 64 -7.80 -25.32 -3.85
C GLY A 64 -8.88 -25.89 -2.93
N GLN A 65 -9.55 -26.95 -3.37
CA GLN A 65 -10.53 -27.64 -2.54
C GLN A 65 -9.84 -28.47 -1.46
N GLY A 66 -10.29 -28.35 -0.21
CA GLY A 66 -9.96 -29.30 0.87
C GLY A 66 -8.54 -29.20 1.42
N THR A 67 -7.73 -28.25 0.96
CA THR A 67 -6.33 -28.07 1.34
C THR A 67 -6.09 -26.68 1.92
N GLU A 68 -5.17 -26.58 2.89
CA GLU A 68 -4.57 -25.30 3.32
C GLU A 68 -3.43 -24.87 2.38
N ASN A 69 -3.36 -25.43 1.18
CA ASN A 69 -2.49 -25.02 0.09
C ASN A 69 -3.42 -24.77 -1.10
N PRO A 70 -3.47 -23.59 -1.72
CA PRO A 70 -2.48 -22.52 -1.80
C PRO A 70 -2.57 -21.49 -0.66
N LEU A 71 -1.86 -20.37 -0.82
CA LEU A 71 -1.72 -19.31 0.17
C LEU A 71 -3.02 -18.53 0.44
N SER A 72 -3.98 -18.57 -0.48
CA SER A 72 -5.29 -17.93 -0.32
C SER A 72 -6.37 -18.93 0.09
N GLY A 73 -7.39 -18.43 0.77
CA GLY A 73 -8.51 -19.23 1.25
C GLY A 73 -9.82 -18.45 1.14
N LEU A 74 -10.94 -19.17 1.15
CA LEU A 74 -12.26 -18.60 1.26
C LEU A 74 -12.91 -19.11 2.53
N ALA A 75 -13.49 -18.21 3.30
CA ALA A 75 -14.23 -18.55 4.51
C ALA A 75 -15.63 -17.94 4.48
N ARG A 76 -16.48 -18.45 5.35
CA ARG A 76 -17.75 -17.81 5.70
C ARG A 76 -17.76 -17.54 7.18
N ASP A 77 -18.31 -16.40 7.58
CA ASP A 77 -18.57 -16.13 8.99
C ASP A 77 -19.81 -16.89 9.50
N SER A 78 -20.19 -16.66 10.75
CA SER A 78 -21.37 -17.28 11.37
C SER A 78 -22.70 -16.86 10.71
N ALA A 79 -22.73 -15.73 10.00
CA ALA A 79 -23.88 -15.27 9.23
C ALA A 79 -23.88 -15.79 7.78
N GLY A 80 -22.87 -16.58 7.40
CA GLY A 80 -22.71 -17.12 6.06
C GLY A 80 -22.06 -16.16 5.06
N ARG A 81 -21.58 -14.97 5.50
CA ARG A 81 -20.98 -13.97 4.63
C ARG A 81 -19.61 -14.41 4.12
N PRO A 82 -19.34 -14.32 2.81
CA PRO A 82 -18.09 -14.79 2.22
C PRO A 82 -16.92 -13.82 2.43
N TYR A 83 -15.75 -14.35 2.77
CA TYR A 83 -14.50 -13.60 2.95
C TYR A 83 -13.36 -14.23 2.15
N LEU A 84 -12.52 -13.39 1.55
CA LEU A 84 -11.21 -13.77 1.02
C LEU A 84 -10.16 -13.67 2.12
N LEU A 85 -9.39 -14.74 2.28
CA LEU A 85 -8.33 -14.87 3.26
C LEU A 85 -6.98 -15.10 2.60
N ARG A 86 -5.92 -14.73 3.32
CA ARG A 86 -4.53 -14.96 2.94
C ARG A 86 -3.72 -15.45 4.13
N GLN A 87 -2.89 -16.46 3.94
CA GLN A 87 -1.96 -16.92 4.98
C GLN A 87 -0.93 -15.85 5.31
N GLY A 88 -0.42 -15.82 6.54
CA GLY A 88 0.63 -14.87 6.95
C GLY A 88 2.01 -15.25 6.45
N ILE A 89 2.20 -15.47 5.14
CA ILE A 89 3.48 -15.87 4.55
C ILE A 89 3.79 -14.97 3.36
N LEU A 90 4.89 -14.23 3.48
CA LEU A 90 5.53 -13.50 2.38
C LEU A 90 6.84 -14.20 2.01
N HIS A 91 6.90 -14.75 0.81
CA HIS A 91 8.13 -15.36 0.32
C HIS A 91 9.22 -14.30 0.12
N LYS A 92 10.48 -14.72 0.25
CA LYS A 92 11.66 -13.88 -0.01
C LYS A 92 11.57 -13.25 -1.40
N ASN A 93 11.85 -11.96 -1.50
CA ASN A 93 12.02 -11.24 -2.75
C ASN A 93 13.25 -10.30 -2.65
N ALA A 94 13.43 -9.38 -3.61
CA ALA A 94 14.55 -8.44 -3.57
C ALA A 94 14.43 -7.40 -2.44
N GLN A 95 13.22 -7.14 -1.94
CA GLN A 95 12.96 -6.16 -0.89
C GLN A 95 13.24 -6.72 0.51
N SER A 96 12.97 -8.01 0.75
CA SER A 96 13.01 -8.59 2.09
C SER A 96 13.29 -10.10 2.10
N PRO A 97 13.85 -10.63 3.21
CA PRO A 97 13.82 -12.07 3.48
C PRO A 97 12.37 -12.58 3.59
N ARG A 98 12.23 -13.90 3.73
CA ARG A 98 10.94 -14.52 4.00
C ARG A 98 10.39 -14.03 5.34
N ILE A 99 9.10 -13.70 5.39
CA ILE A 99 8.35 -13.32 6.59
C ILE A 99 7.21 -14.32 6.77
N GLU A 100 7.02 -14.84 7.98
CA GLU A 100 6.01 -15.88 8.23
C GLU A 100 5.34 -15.80 9.61
N ASN A 101 4.10 -16.28 9.67
CA ASN A 101 3.30 -16.47 10.87
C ASN A 101 3.25 -15.22 11.78
N ASP A 102 3.74 -15.33 13.01
CA ASP A 102 3.68 -14.25 14.00
C ASP A 102 4.46 -13.01 13.52
N GLU A 103 5.60 -13.21 12.84
CA GLU A 103 6.36 -12.10 12.25
C GLU A 103 5.55 -11.35 11.19
N PHE A 104 4.68 -12.05 10.45
CA PHE A 104 3.79 -11.41 9.49
C PHE A 104 2.77 -10.52 10.22
N GLY A 105 2.13 -11.03 11.28
CA GLY A 105 1.19 -10.24 12.09
C GLY A 105 1.87 -9.01 12.68
N ASP A 106 3.02 -9.19 13.32
CA ASP A 106 3.80 -8.13 13.95
C ASP A 106 4.21 -7.02 12.97
N ARG A 107 4.65 -7.39 11.76
CA ARG A 107 5.11 -6.41 10.76
C ARG A 107 3.98 -5.72 10.00
N THR A 108 2.83 -6.40 9.84
CA THR A 108 1.69 -5.84 9.09
C THR A 108 0.67 -5.13 9.99
N GLY A 109 0.73 -5.35 11.30
CA GLY A 109 -0.31 -4.94 12.25
C GLY A 109 -1.65 -5.64 11.99
N LEU A 110 -1.67 -6.76 11.24
CA LEU A 110 -2.88 -7.52 10.99
C LEU A 110 -3.03 -8.58 12.08
N LYS A 111 -4.28 -8.78 12.51
CA LYS A 111 -4.62 -9.85 13.45
C LYS A 111 -5.03 -11.10 12.70
N PRO A 112 -4.57 -12.29 13.12
CA PRO A 112 -5.05 -13.54 12.54
C PRO A 112 -6.54 -13.71 12.84
N ALA A 113 -7.27 -14.22 11.87
CA ALA A 113 -8.67 -14.61 12.01
C ALA A 113 -8.78 -16.02 12.59
N ASP A 114 -9.74 -16.20 13.49
CA ASP A 114 -10.10 -17.50 14.04
C ASP A 114 -10.82 -18.34 12.96
N VAL A 115 -10.05 -19.09 12.19
CA VAL A 115 -10.58 -19.94 11.12
C VAL A 115 -10.72 -21.37 11.62
N THR A 116 -11.92 -21.92 11.52
CA THR A 116 -12.18 -23.34 11.75
C THR A 116 -12.43 -24.07 10.44
N ARG A 117 -11.88 -25.27 10.29
CA ARG A 117 -12.11 -26.17 9.17
C ARG A 117 -12.61 -27.52 9.69
N ASN A 118 -13.80 -27.92 9.24
CA ASN A 118 -14.44 -29.17 9.66
C ASN A 118 -14.56 -29.29 11.21
N GLY A 119 -14.83 -28.17 11.89
CA GLY A 119 -14.96 -28.12 13.35
C GLY A 119 -13.64 -27.96 14.11
N GLU A 120 -12.49 -28.10 13.45
CA GLU A 120 -11.17 -27.97 14.06
C GLU A 120 -10.53 -26.62 13.72
N PRO A 121 -9.72 -26.01 14.61
CA PRO A 121 -8.93 -24.84 14.25
C PRO A 121 -8.01 -25.10 13.04
N ALA A 122 -7.91 -24.12 12.15
CA ALA A 122 -6.98 -24.18 11.02
C ALA A 122 -5.53 -24.27 11.53
N ARG A 123 -4.68 -25.04 10.82
CA ARG A 123 -3.29 -25.23 11.26
C ARG A 123 -2.38 -24.04 10.95
N ARG A 124 -2.83 -23.15 10.07
CA ARG A 124 -2.10 -21.96 9.63
C ARG A 124 -2.83 -20.70 10.04
N SER A 125 -2.08 -19.65 10.33
CA SER A 125 -2.62 -18.31 10.58
C SER A 125 -3.16 -17.72 9.27
N TRP A 126 -4.42 -17.31 9.30
CA TRP A 126 -5.13 -16.71 8.19
C TRP A 126 -5.46 -15.25 8.51
N PHE A 127 -5.34 -14.38 7.52
CA PHE A 127 -5.62 -12.96 7.65
C PHE A 127 -6.70 -12.59 6.64
N ILE A 128 -7.64 -11.74 7.06
CA ILE A 128 -8.71 -11.27 6.18
C ILE A 128 -8.14 -10.29 5.18
N VAL A 129 -8.42 -10.53 3.90
CA VAL A 129 -8.14 -9.56 2.82
C VAL A 129 -9.34 -8.64 2.66
N THR A 130 -10.54 -9.23 2.45
CA THR A 130 -11.78 -8.48 2.28
C THR A 130 -13.01 -9.38 2.42
N ALA A 131 -14.15 -8.81 2.82
CA ALA A 131 -15.45 -9.41 2.58
C ALA A 131 -15.76 -9.39 1.07
N LEU A 132 -16.60 -10.31 0.61
CA LEU A 132 -16.95 -10.49 -0.81
C LEU A 132 -18.42 -10.15 -1.11
N ASP A 133 -19.22 -9.87 -0.09
CA ASP A 133 -20.63 -9.44 -0.20
C ASP A 133 -20.80 -7.91 -0.09
N ILE A 134 -19.71 -7.16 -0.28
CA ILE A 134 -19.67 -5.70 -0.24
C ILE A 134 -19.48 -5.12 -1.65
N PRO A 135 -19.71 -3.81 -1.87
CA PRO A 135 -19.51 -3.19 -3.17
C PRO A 135 -18.11 -3.40 -3.74
N ALA A 136 -18.00 -3.57 -5.07
CA ALA A 136 -16.72 -3.81 -5.76
C ALA A 136 -15.65 -2.74 -5.45
N ALA A 137 -16.10 -1.49 -5.25
CA ALA A 137 -15.21 -0.40 -4.88
C ALA A 137 -14.53 -0.63 -3.52
N GLU A 138 -15.25 -1.17 -2.55
CA GLU A 138 -14.73 -1.49 -1.22
C GLU A 138 -13.83 -2.73 -1.27
N ILE A 139 -14.17 -3.73 -2.10
CA ILE A 139 -13.34 -4.93 -2.29
C ILE A 139 -11.93 -4.57 -2.76
N TYR A 140 -11.80 -3.71 -3.78
CA TYR A 140 -10.46 -3.35 -4.27
C TYR A 140 -9.72 -2.44 -3.28
N GLN A 141 -10.40 -1.54 -2.56
CA GLN A 141 -9.78 -0.67 -1.56
C GLN A 141 -9.26 -1.47 -0.36
N ASN A 142 -10.03 -2.45 0.12
CA ASN A 142 -9.59 -3.37 1.17
C ASN A 142 -8.40 -4.21 0.70
N THR A 143 -8.45 -4.70 -0.55
CA THR A 143 -7.33 -5.43 -1.16
C THR A 143 -6.08 -4.55 -1.23
N ALA A 144 -6.20 -3.32 -1.72
CA ALA A 144 -5.08 -2.37 -1.79
C ALA A 144 -4.48 -2.07 -0.40
N THR A 145 -5.32 -1.85 0.61
CA THR A 145 -4.89 -1.66 2.00
C THR A 145 -4.12 -2.88 2.53
N PHE A 146 -4.58 -4.09 2.21
CA PHE A 146 -3.88 -5.32 2.57
C PHE A 146 -2.50 -5.41 1.89
N VAL A 147 -2.40 -5.06 0.60
CA VAL A 147 -1.14 -5.04 -0.14
C VAL A 147 -0.19 -3.98 0.40
N ASP A 148 -0.69 -2.79 0.75
CA ASP A 148 0.08 -1.71 1.34
C ASP A 148 0.74 -2.14 2.66
N ARG A 149 -0.03 -2.77 3.57
CA ARG A 149 0.51 -3.36 4.81
C ARG A 149 1.57 -4.43 4.56
N CYS A 150 1.36 -5.28 3.55
CA CYS A 150 2.39 -6.25 3.15
C CYS A 150 3.64 -5.54 2.60
N GLY A 151 3.48 -4.38 1.94
CA GLY A 151 4.57 -3.56 1.46
C GLY A 151 5.38 -2.97 2.61
N LEU A 152 4.69 -2.36 3.58
CA LEU A 152 5.30 -1.85 4.82
C LEU A 152 6.04 -2.95 5.59
N ALA A 153 5.46 -4.14 5.70
CA ALA A 153 6.12 -5.26 6.38
C ALA A 153 7.45 -5.69 5.73
N ARG A 154 7.59 -5.49 4.42
CA ARG A 154 8.82 -5.77 3.68
C ARG A 154 9.87 -4.66 3.82
N ASP A 155 9.46 -3.45 4.21
CA ASP A 155 10.38 -2.36 4.48
C ASP A 155 10.99 -2.54 5.88
N ARG A 156 12.32 -2.64 5.95
CA ARG A 156 13.05 -2.91 7.19
C ARG A 156 12.98 -1.76 8.19
N ASP A 157 12.71 -0.54 7.72
CA ASP A 157 12.65 0.65 8.57
C ASP A 157 11.20 0.98 9.01
N ALA A 158 10.18 0.44 8.33
CA ALA A 158 8.76 0.70 8.63
C ALA A 158 8.19 -0.15 9.78
N ALA A 159 8.80 -1.29 10.11
CA ALA A 159 8.34 -2.18 11.18
C ALA A 159 8.41 -1.53 12.59
N VAL A 160 9.23 -0.50 12.78
CA VAL A 160 9.29 0.29 14.01
C VAL A 160 8.12 1.28 14.12
N MET A 161 7.51 1.69 12.99
CA MET A 161 6.37 2.61 12.95
C MET A 161 5.01 1.88 13.00
N ALA A 162 4.93 0.64 12.49
CA ALA A 162 3.70 -0.15 12.49
C ALA A 162 3.15 -0.47 13.90
N LYS A 163 4.02 -0.58 14.91
CA LYS A 163 3.62 -0.73 16.32
C LYS A 163 2.91 0.50 16.89
N HIS A 164 3.12 1.68 16.30
CA HIS A 164 2.48 2.93 16.70
C HIS A 164 1.13 3.17 15.99
N ASP A 165 0.85 2.44 14.91
CA ASP A 165 -0.40 2.53 14.16
C ASP A 165 -1.51 1.61 14.72
N ASP A 166 -1.17 0.58 15.51
CA ASP A 166 -2.16 -0.38 16.03
C ASP A 166 -3.01 0.18 17.20
N GLU A 167 -2.44 1.13 17.97
CA GLU A 167 -3.22 1.96 18.90
C GLU A 167 -4.14 2.94 18.12
N ARG A 168 -3.72 3.40 16.94
CA ARG A 168 -4.45 4.34 16.07
C ARG A 168 -5.62 3.71 15.32
N LEU A 169 -5.54 2.41 15.00
CA LEU A 169 -6.61 1.66 14.33
C LEU A 169 -7.71 1.21 15.30
N THR A 170 -7.40 1.11 16.58
CA THR A 170 -8.39 0.85 17.63
C THR A 170 -9.29 2.09 17.85
N GLU A 171 -8.82 3.28 17.48
CA GLU A 171 -9.55 4.57 17.51
C GLU A 171 -10.23 4.96 16.18
N LEU A 172 -10.31 4.08 15.17
CA LEU A 172 -10.93 4.37 13.85
C LEU A 172 -12.44 4.72 13.87
N PHE A 173 -13.06 4.84 15.05
CA PHE A 173 -14.36 5.48 15.27
C PHE A 173 -14.27 6.97 15.74
N GLY A 174 -13.21 7.73 15.36
CA GLY A 174 -13.09 9.23 15.26
C GLY A 174 -13.07 10.06 16.57
N LYS A 175 -12.49 11.28 16.75
CA LYS A 175 -11.50 12.26 16.19
C LYS A 175 -11.19 13.26 17.37
N PRO A 176 -10.20 14.21 17.39
CA PRO A 176 -8.91 14.41 16.68
C PRO A 176 -7.66 14.81 17.57
N GLU A 177 -6.48 14.78 16.93
CA GLU A 177 -5.06 15.17 17.21
C GLU A 177 -4.58 15.94 18.47
N GLN A 178 -3.35 15.59 18.95
CA GLN A 178 -2.22 16.52 19.28
C GLN A 178 -0.83 15.84 19.09
N GLY A 179 0.21 16.60 18.69
CA GLY A 179 1.51 16.09 18.19
C GLY A 179 2.76 16.22 19.10
N GLY A 180 3.97 15.96 18.53
CA GLY A 180 5.30 16.13 19.16
C GLY A 180 6.52 15.74 18.27
N GLN A 181 7.72 16.28 18.55
CA GLN A 181 8.99 16.14 17.78
C GLN A 181 9.98 15.13 18.38
N VAL A 182 10.81 14.44 17.56
CA VAL A 182 12.17 13.94 17.95
C VAL A 182 13.17 13.95 16.77
N THR A 183 14.43 14.28 17.07
CA THR A 183 15.62 14.44 16.20
C THR A 183 16.49 13.17 16.09
N GLY A 184 17.29 13.02 15.02
CA GLY A 184 18.37 12.02 14.92
C GLY A 184 19.27 12.16 13.68
N HIS A 185 20.60 12.12 13.87
CA HIS A 185 21.68 12.47 12.93
C HIS A 185 22.36 11.24 12.24
N PRO A 186 23.25 11.44 11.22
CA PRO A 186 23.40 10.58 10.03
C PRO A 186 24.66 9.70 10.01
N THR A 187 24.73 8.73 9.07
CA THR A 187 26.00 8.02 8.78
C THR A 187 26.24 7.71 7.27
N ILE A 188 27.12 8.51 6.62
CA ILE A 188 28.32 8.17 5.77
C ILE A 188 28.10 7.31 4.47
N ASN A 189 28.57 7.58 3.23
CA ASN A 189 29.56 8.52 2.64
C ASN A 189 29.38 8.77 1.11
N LEU A 190 29.72 10.01 0.70
CA LEU A 190 30.31 10.57 -0.54
C LEU A 190 30.23 9.86 -1.92
N ASN A 191 29.28 10.33 -2.75
CA ASN A 191 29.54 10.77 -4.13
C ASN A 191 29.03 12.20 -4.22
N GLN A 192 29.87 13.19 -4.56
CA GLN A 192 29.43 14.59 -4.68
C GLN A 192 28.49 14.75 -5.89
N ARG A 193 27.19 14.52 -5.65
CA ARG A 193 26.10 14.96 -6.52
C ARG A 193 25.68 16.34 -6.06
N ARG A 194 25.91 17.36 -6.90
CA ARG A 194 25.42 18.71 -6.64
C ARG A 194 23.89 18.70 -6.71
N ARG A 195 23.23 18.97 -5.59
CA ARG A 195 21.76 18.98 -5.50
C ARG A 195 21.22 20.33 -5.98
N ILE A 196 21.23 20.54 -7.30
CA ILE A 196 20.82 21.80 -7.94
C ILE A 196 19.38 22.19 -7.53
N GLN A 197 18.47 21.22 -7.44
CA GLN A 197 17.11 21.46 -6.93
C GLN A 197 17.10 21.99 -5.49
N GLY A 198 17.99 21.46 -4.63
CA GLY A 198 18.14 21.94 -3.26
C GLY A 198 18.70 23.36 -3.17
N GLU A 199 19.62 23.74 -4.07
CA GLU A 199 20.12 25.13 -4.14
C GLU A 199 19.03 26.12 -4.56
N VAL A 200 18.17 25.73 -5.51
CA VAL A 200 17.03 26.55 -5.96
C VAL A 200 16.01 26.71 -4.82
N TRP A 201 15.67 25.61 -4.15
CA TRP A 201 14.75 25.61 -3.02
C TRP A 201 15.23 26.53 -1.89
N GLN A 202 16.51 26.45 -1.52
CA GLN A 202 17.09 27.28 -0.46
C GLN A 202 17.07 28.77 -0.80
N LYS A 203 17.38 29.14 -2.04
CA LYS A 203 17.31 30.55 -2.48
C LYS A 203 15.87 31.07 -2.50
N LEU A 204 14.93 30.26 -2.98
CA LEU A 204 13.52 30.63 -3.01
C LEU A 204 12.96 30.81 -1.59
N ASN A 205 13.28 29.89 -0.68
CA ASN A 205 12.88 30.00 0.73
C ASN A 205 13.44 31.27 1.38
N ALA A 206 14.71 31.63 1.14
CA ALA A 206 15.30 32.84 1.69
C ALA A 206 14.59 34.12 1.20
N LEU A 207 14.16 34.16 -0.06
CA LEU A 207 13.38 35.27 -0.62
C LEU A 207 11.98 35.35 0.00
N LEU A 208 11.31 34.21 0.19
CA LEU A 208 9.97 34.15 0.78
C LEU A 208 9.98 34.54 2.25
N VAL A 209 10.97 34.08 3.03
CA VAL A 209 11.13 34.46 4.44
C VAL A 209 11.41 35.96 4.59
N ALA A 210 12.24 36.55 3.72
CA ALA A 210 12.49 37.99 3.72
C ALA A 210 11.22 38.82 3.46
N ASP A 211 10.24 38.22 2.80
CA ASP A 211 8.93 38.80 2.49
C ASP A 211 7.83 38.35 3.47
N GLY A 212 8.19 37.69 4.57
CA GLY A 212 7.27 37.26 5.63
C GLY A 212 6.40 36.04 5.29
N ARG A 213 6.80 35.24 4.30
CA ARG A 213 6.10 34.03 3.85
C ARG A 213 6.92 32.77 4.13
N CYS A 214 6.26 31.61 4.14
CA CYS A 214 6.90 30.31 4.31
C CYS A 214 6.86 29.48 3.01
N LEU A 215 7.91 28.70 2.77
CA LEU A 215 7.91 27.62 1.78
C LEU A 215 7.92 26.29 2.53
N ASP A 216 6.77 25.64 2.61
CA ASP A 216 6.63 24.37 3.29
C ASP A 216 6.88 23.23 2.32
N LYS A 217 7.61 22.19 2.74
CA LYS A 217 7.76 20.96 1.95
C LYS A 217 6.78 19.92 2.51
N PRO A 218 5.58 19.77 1.93
CA PRO A 218 4.62 18.80 2.43
C PRO A 218 5.18 17.39 2.23
N LYS A 219 5.42 16.68 3.33
CA LYS A 219 5.74 15.27 3.31
C LYS A 219 4.45 14.49 3.31
N HIS A 220 4.01 14.07 2.13
CA HIS A 220 2.84 13.24 2.05
C HIS A 220 3.19 11.82 2.51
N ALA A 221 2.39 11.23 3.40
CA ALA A 221 2.58 9.89 3.97
C ALA A 221 2.56 8.73 2.94
N ARG A 222 2.46 9.04 1.64
CA ARG A 222 2.37 8.10 0.52
C ARG A 222 3.54 8.24 -0.48
N GLY A 223 4.63 8.92 -0.09
CA GLY A 223 5.85 9.04 -0.89
C GLY A 223 5.81 10.04 -2.07
N TYR A 224 4.75 10.85 -2.16
CA TYR A 224 4.72 11.99 -3.09
C TYR A 224 5.33 13.20 -2.38
N GLU A 225 6.38 13.74 -2.97
CA GLU A 225 6.99 15.00 -2.54
C GLU A 225 6.76 16.01 -3.67
N VAL A 226 5.92 17.01 -3.42
CA VAL A 226 6.02 18.27 -4.17
C VAL A 226 7.19 19.05 -3.58
N ASP A 227 7.89 19.81 -4.41
CA ASP A 227 9.09 20.52 -3.96
C ASP A 227 8.76 21.65 -2.97
N GLY A 228 7.54 22.22 -3.02
CA GLY A 228 7.04 23.06 -1.94
C GLY A 228 5.59 23.51 -2.09
N GLU A 229 5.08 24.13 -1.03
CA GLU A 229 3.79 24.79 -0.96
C GLU A 229 4.00 26.19 -0.36
N ILE A 230 3.31 27.19 -0.91
CA ILE A 230 3.35 28.57 -0.42
C ILE A 230 1.91 28.96 -0.11
N GLU A 231 1.65 29.28 1.15
CA GLU A 231 0.38 29.90 1.55
C GLU A 231 0.46 31.41 1.29
N THR A 232 -0.50 31.93 0.54
CA THR A 232 -0.70 33.36 0.34
C THR A 232 -2.03 33.77 1.00
N PRO A 233 -2.29 35.08 1.21
CA PRO A 233 -3.54 35.53 1.82
C PRO A 233 -4.80 35.08 1.08
N THR A 234 -4.70 34.80 -0.22
CA THR A 234 -5.85 34.51 -1.09
C THR A 234 -5.88 33.08 -1.64
N GLU A 235 -4.75 32.39 -1.65
CA GLU A 235 -4.62 31.07 -2.29
C GLU A 235 -3.40 30.29 -1.78
N ARG A 236 -3.38 28.99 -2.07
CA ARG A 236 -2.24 28.10 -1.85
C ARG A 236 -1.62 27.74 -3.19
N LEU A 237 -0.31 27.93 -3.29
CA LEU A 237 0.45 27.62 -4.49
C LEU A 237 1.27 26.35 -4.24
N LEU A 238 1.11 25.37 -5.11
CA LEU A 238 1.98 24.19 -5.12
C LEU A 238 3.10 24.39 -6.13
N LEU A 239 4.31 24.02 -5.73
CA LEU A 239 5.54 24.27 -6.45
C LEU A 239 6.27 22.95 -6.75
N GLU A 240 6.65 22.78 -8.01
CA GLU A 240 7.55 21.72 -8.47
C GLU A 240 8.78 22.35 -9.15
N ILE A 241 9.98 21.97 -8.72
CA ILE A 241 11.25 22.48 -9.20
C ILE A 241 11.90 21.43 -10.11
N LYS A 242 11.77 21.59 -11.42
CA LYS A 242 12.50 20.77 -12.40
C LYS A 242 13.79 21.44 -12.84
N THR A 243 14.82 20.63 -13.09
CA THR A 243 16.11 21.10 -13.63
C THR A 243 16.13 21.20 -15.16
N ASP A 244 15.06 20.74 -15.82
CA ASP A 244 14.88 20.76 -17.27
C ASP A 244 13.41 21.12 -17.58
N THR A 245 13.13 21.55 -18.82
CA THR A 245 11.82 22.02 -19.27
C THR A 245 11.29 21.20 -20.44
N THR A 246 11.73 19.95 -20.58
CA THR A 246 11.20 19.07 -21.63
C THR A 246 9.71 18.81 -21.40
N ALA A 247 8.98 18.47 -22.46
CA ALA A 247 7.55 18.15 -22.36
C ALA A 247 7.30 17.04 -21.32
N VAL A 248 8.19 16.04 -21.23
CA VAL A 248 8.09 14.94 -20.26
C VAL A 248 8.24 15.45 -18.82
N ASP A 249 9.15 16.39 -18.56
CA ASP A 249 9.35 16.96 -17.23
C ASP A 249 8.16 17.83 -16.79
N VAL A 250 7.57 18.57 -17.73
CA VAL A 250 6.36 19.39 -17.50
C VAL A 250 5.15 18.50 -17.20
N TYR A 251 4.93 17.44 -17.98
CA TYR A 251 3.81 16.51 -17.73
C TYR A 251 4.00 15.71 -16.44
N THR A 252 5.24 15.35 -16.10
CA THR A 252 5.57 14.69 -14.82
C THR A 252 5.32 15.63 -13.65
N GLY A 253 5.77 16.89 -13.75
CA GLY A 253 5.54 17.90 -12.72
C GLY A 253 4.05 18.19 -12.49
N ILE A 254 3.28 18.40 -13.56
CA ILE A 254 1.82 18.56 -13.44
C ILE A 254 1.18 17.31 -12.81
N GLY A 255 1.66 16.12 -13.17
CA GLY A 255 1.22 14.86 -12.57
C GLY A 255 1.50 14.76 -11.06
N GLN A 256 2.51 15.44 -10.53
CA GLN A 256 2.79 15.50 -9.10
C GLN A 256 1.95 16.54 -8.36
N LEU A 257 1.42 17.54 -9.07
CA LEU A 257 0.63 18.64 -8.52
C LEU A 257 -0.88 18.39 -8.50
N VAL A 258 -1.39 17.44 -9.29
CA VAL A 258 -2.84 17.23 -9.53
C VAL A 258 -3.37 15.94 -8.86
N VAL A 259 -2.58 15.28 -8.01
CA VAL A 259 -2.88 13.96 -7.40
C VAL A 259 -3.10 14.05 -5.90
#